data_AF-A0A926GHG7-F1
#
_entry.id   AF-A0A926GHG7-F1
#
_cell.length_a   1.000
_cell.length_b   1.000
_cell.length_c   1.000
_cell.angle_alpha   90.00
_cell.angle_beta   90.00
_cell.angle_gamma   90.00
#
_symmetry.space_group_name_H-M   'P 1'
#
loop_
_entity.id
_entity.type
_entity.pdbx_description
1 polymer ?
#
loop_
_entity_poly.entity_id
_entity_poly.type
_entity_poly.pdbx_seq_one_letter_code
_entity_poly.pdbx_strand_id
1 'polypeptide(L)'
;MADNVTSLFRSTAAHSPSMAALTRESDGAGPVDFCIPCNPYFPTPAMFEDMAARLRDIITHYPSSADTITSELCSLLQLPPQCVAMGNGSTELITWIDHLLVRESLAIPVPTFGRWTDQPMETGKRVDMFPLQESSGFALDLAQYAEFIRARGTRVAVICNPNNPDGGFLHKHSIVQFMDAMADLDLVVIDESFLEFADAEAEPSVVQEAMLRPNVIVLRSLGTNFGLHGIRFGYLVANPALAGRVRSMLPKWNVNSFAEHVVFMLKEHGAEYGQSLTQVRKDRLDMASQLSALPGLTVYPSQGNFLFVRLPVGAEGTVVRDRMLTEHRILVRECGNKIGSSNRFLRLVVRPQVDVRRLVSGLEQVLYGTSRRGAAVPELGNGTSYSSGTAAVDRLVSETNGSGMRGLAAQAVGAGGPGLAAAPAAGTGMPLPAAASASPAPAYGGMPAPAAPQPAPQPTPQPTPQPAPQPTPQPTPQPAPQPAPQPMAPAAAPPLSPAAQVPRPAPAPAPAPAPMPAPAAPMPSPVQQPRPAPQPVPAPQPYPAPQPVPAPAAAAATGPTPPGVPARGGLTAAQVRGTNGLSPAPATGWPGTQSWPNAAGA
;
A
#
# COMPACT_ATOMS: atom_id res chain seq x y z
N MET A 1 17.12 2.70 32.39
CA MET A 1 16.23 2.00 31.44
C MET A 1 15.56 2.95 30.44
N ALA A 2 15.07 4.13 30.84
CA ALA A 2 14.42 5.11 29.94
C ALA A 2 15.31 5.60 28.76
N ASP A 3 16.62 5.78 29.00
CA ASP A 3 17.56 6.19 27.96
C ASP A 3 17.75 5.14 26.84
N ASN A 4 17.52 3.86 27.13
CA ASN A 4 17.76 2.79 26.14
C ASN A 4 16.63 2.72 25.10
N VAL A 5 15.37 2.81 25.55
CA VAL A 5 14.21 2.73 24.65
C VAL A 5 14.11 3.96 23.74
N THR A 6 14.40 5.15 24.26
CA THR A 6 14.39 6.39 23.46
C THR A 6 15.56 6.43 22.48
N SER A 7 16.68 5.76 22.78
CA SER A 7 17.81 5.63 21.84
C SER A 7 17.44 4.90 20.55
N LEU A 8 16.46 3.98 20.58
CA LEU A 8 15.97 3.27 19.40
C LEU A 8 15.42 4.23 18.33
N PHE A 9 14.84 5.37 18.72
CA PHE A 9 14.37 6.36 17.76
C PHE A 9 15.50 7.11 17.05
N ARG A 10 16.73 7.06 17.59
CA ARG A 10 17.92 7.69 17.00
C ARG A 10 18.71 6.74 16.12
N SER A 11 18.65 5.44 16.40
CA SER A 11 19.44 4.40 15.70
C SER A 11 18.72 3.76 14.51
N THR A 12 17.40 3.92 14.39
CA THR A 12 16.63 3.27 13.32
C THR A 12 16.36 4.23 12.16
N ALA A 13 16.74 3.85 10.94
CA ALA A 13 16.33 4.55 9.72
C ALA A 13 14.81 4.43 9.46
N ALA A 14 14.15 3.48 10.12
CA ALA A 14 12.69 3.34 10.10
C ALA A 14 12.03 4.44 10.94
N HIS A 15 10.92 4.99 10.42
CA HIS A 15 10.18 6.10 11.04
C HIS A 15 9.70 5.84 12.48
N SER A 16 9.68 4.59 12.95
CA SER A 16 9.39 4.20 14.33
C SER A 16 10.04 2.85 14.64
N PRO A 17 10.55 2.62 15.86
CA PRO A 17 11.09 1.32 16.25
C PRO A 17 9.97 0.26 16.25
N SER A 18 10.33 -0.99 15.94
CA SER A 18 9.34 -2.07 15.91
C SER A 18 8.85 -2.41 17.32
N MET A 19 7.59 -2.86 17.43
CA MET A 19 7.06 -3.38 18.69
C MET A 19 7.92 -4.51 19.25
N ALA A 20 8.49 -5.36 18.40
CA ALA A 20 9.42 -6.40 18.84
C ALA A 20 10.71 -5.81 19.46
N ALA A 21 11.26 -4.73 18.90
CA ALA A 21 12.41 -4.03 19.49
C ALA A 21 12.02 -3.42 20.84
N LEU A 22 10.88 -2.74 20.92
CA LEU A 22 10.38 -2.14 22.16
C LEU A 22 10.08 -3.19 23.24
N THR A 23 9.50 -4.33 22.87
CA THR A 23 9.23 -5.42 23.80
C THR A 23 10.52 -6.02 24.36
N ARG A 24 11.56 -6.21 23.52
CA ARG A 24 12.87 -6.73 23.97
C ARG A 24 13.58 -5.80 24.96
N GLU A 25 13.41 -4.49 24.79
CA GLU A 25 13.97 -3.46 25.67
C GLU A 25 13.11 -3.20 26.93
N SER A 26 11.97 -3.88 27.04
CA SER A 26 11.05 -3.79 28.18
C SER A 26 10.93 -5.15 28.88
N ASP A 27 10.46 -5.22 30.12
CA ASP A 27 10.32 -6.47 30.89
C ASP A 27 9.22 -7.43 30.36
N GLY A 28 9.15 -7.68 29.04
CA GLY A 28 8.29 -8.67 28.39
C GLY A 28 6.92 -8.17 27.92
N ALA A 29 6.45 -7.00 28.35
CA ALA A 29 5.17 -6.42 27.91
C ALA A 29 5.37 -5.20 26.99
N GLY A 30 4.96 -5.27 25.73
CA GLY A 30 5.04 -4.12 24.80
C GLY A 30 4.18 -2.92 25.24
N PRO A 31 4.47 -1.69 24.77
CA PRO A 31 3.61 -0.53 25.00
C PRO A 31 2.26 -0.67 24.27
N VAL A 32 1.28 0.17 24.65
CA VAL A 32 0.07 0.34 23.83
C VAL A 32 0.45 1.14 22.58
N ASP A 33 0.20 0.56 21.41
CA ASP A 33 0.60 1.12 20.12
C ASP A 33 -0.48 2.04 19.53
N PHE A 34 -0.24 3.35 19.61
CA PHE A 34 -0.99 4.41 18.90
C PHE A 34 -0.24 4.91 17.66
N CYS A 35 0.84 4.23 17.26
CA CYS A 35 1.71 4.63 16.17
C CYS A 35 1.33 3.96 14.85
N ILE A 36 1.18 2.63 14.79
CA ILE A 36 0.92 1.90 13.53
C ILE A 36 -0.58 1.76 13.27
N PRO A 37 -1.15 2.34 12.19
CA PRO A 37 -2.59 2.27 11.95
C PRO A 37 -3.01 0.85 11.65
N CYS A 38 -3.89 0.27 12.46
CA CYS A 38 -4.42 -1.08 12.27
C CYS A 38 -5.90 -1.11 12.65
N ASN A 39 -6.64 -2.09 12.14
CA ASN A 39 -7.96 -2.42 12.66
C ASN A 39 -7.80 -3.29 13.92
N PRO A 40 -8.19 -2.82 15.11
CA PRO A 40 -8.03 -3.59 16.35
C PRO A 40 -9.11 -4.65 16.53
N TYR A 41 -10.14 -4.68 15.68
CA TYR A 41 -11.32 -5.54 15.81
C TYR A 41 -11.40 -6.65 14.76
N PHE A 42 -10.41 -6.74 13.88
CA PHE A 42 -10.31 -7.80 12.88
C PHE A 42 -8.84 -8.26 12.75
N PRO A 43 -8.59 -9.57 12.57
CA PRO A 43 -9.51 -10.69 12.72
C PRO A 43 -10.04 -10.84 14.16
N THR A 44 -11.11 -11.61 14.33
CA THR A 44 -11.62 -11.94 15.67
C THR A 44 -10.70 -12.94 16.38
N PRO A 45 -10.79 -13.09 17.72
CA PRO A 45 -10.03 -14.12 18.44
C PRO A 45 -10.19 -15.53 17.87
N ALA A 46 -11.41 -15.92 17.49
CA ALA A 46 -11.70 -17.23 16.90
C ALA A 46 -11.00 -17.44 15.54
N MET A 47 -10.87 -16.38 14.72
CA MET A 47 -10.12 -16.45 13.46
C MET A 47 -8.62 -16.63 13.71
N PHE A 48 -8.07 -16.00 14.76
CA PHE A 48 -6.69 -16.26 15.18
C PHE A 48 -6.48 -17.70 15.65
N GLU A 49 -7.46 -18.27 16.36
CA GLU A 49 -7.43 -19.67 16.78
C GLU A 49 -7.46 -20.64 15.58
N ASP A 50 -8.29 -20.38 14.56
CA ASP A 50 -8.30 -21.19 13.32
C ASP A 50 -6.96 -21.10 12.56
N MET A 51 -6.41 -19.89 12.40
CA MET A 51 -5.08 -19.71 11.81
C MET A 51 -3.99 -20.44 12.60
N ALA A 52 -4.06 -20.43 13.94
CA ALA A 52 -3.11 -21.15 14.79
C ALA A 52 -3.25 -22.67 14.64
N ALA A 53 -4.47 -23.19 14.57
CA ALA A 53 -4.74 -24.61 14.36
C ALA A 53 -4.22 -25.10 13.00
N ARG A 54 -4.24 -24.24 11.97
CA ARG A 54 -3.78 -24.52 10.61
C ARG A 54 -2.34 -24.10 10.33
N LEU A 55 -1.63 -23.56 11.33
CA LEU A 55 -0.32 -22.94 11.15
C LEU A 55 0.65 -23.84 10.38
N ARG A 56 0.72 -25.14 10.72
CA ARG A 56 1.60 -26.10 10.06
C ARG A 56 1.32 -26.15 8.56
N ASP A 57 0.06 -26.32 8.16
CA ASP A 57 -0.32 -26.45 6.76
C ASP A 57 -0.07 -25.15 5.98
N ILE A 58 -0.33 -24.00 6.59
CA ILE A 58 -0.11 -22.67 5.99
C ILE A 58 1.37 -22.48 5.66
N ILE A 59 2.29 -22.87 6.56
CA ILE A 59 3.73 -22.60 6.37
C ILE A 59 4.48 -23.68 5.60
N THR A 60 3.97 -24.92 5.54
CA THR A 60 4.67 -26.03 4.86
C THR A 60 4.34 -26.17 3.38
N HIS A 61 3.21 -25.61 2.93
CA HIS A 61 2.79 -25.66 1.53
C HIS A 61 3.08 -24.33 0.82
N TYR A 62 3.45 -24.42 -0.46
CA TYR A 62 3.44 -23.24 -1.33
C TYR A 62 2.01 -22.72 -1.45
N PRO A 63 1.82 -21.39 -1.54
CA PRO A 63 0.53 -20.82 -1.82
C PRO A 63 0.05 -21.25 -3.21
N SER A 64 -1.26 -21.13 -3.43
CA SER A 64 -1.88 -21.18 -4.75
C SER A 64 -1.23 -20.16 -5.70
N SER A 65 -1.50 -20.31 -7.00
CA SER A 65 -1.05 -19.33 -7.99
C SER A 65 -1.61 -17.93 -7.67
N ALA A 66 -0.86 -16.89 -8.04
CA ALA A 66 -1.31 -15.51 -7.87
C ALA A 66 -2.67 -15.27 -8.57
N ASP A 67 -2.92 -15.94 -9.70
CA ASP A 67 -4.19 -15.85 -10.43
C ASP A 67 -5.37 -16.42 -9.61
N THR A 68 -5.17 -17.54 -8.90
CA THR A 68 -6.19 -18.13 -8.03
C THR A 68 -6.52 -17.19 -6.87
N ILE A 69 -5.49 -16.69 -6.16
CA ILE A 69 -5.68 -15.78 -5.02
C ILE A 69 -6.32 -14.46 -5.47
N THR A 70 -5.86 -13.92 -6.61
CA THR A 70 -6.43 -12.71 -7.20
C THR A 70 -7.89 -12.92 -7.58
N SER A 71 -8.24 -14.06 -8.18
CA SER A 71 -9.62 -14.38 -8.56
C SER A 71 -10.54 -14.47 -7.35
N GLU A 72 -10.11 -15.09 -6.26
CA GLU A 72 -10.90 -15.16 -5.02
C GLU A 72 -11.12 -13.77 -4.42
N LEU A 73 -10.06 -12.96 -4.31
CA LEU A 73 -10.17 -11.58 -3.83
C LEU A 73 -11.10 -10.76 -4.75
N CYS A 74 -10.97 -10.91 -6.07
CA CYS A 74 -11.80 -10.20 -7.04
C CYS A 74 -13.26 -10.59 -6.99
N SER A 75 -13.58 -11.85 -6.67
CA SER A 75 -14.94 -12.32 -6.44
C SER A 75 -15.60 -11.57 -5.27
N LEU A 76 -14.86 -11.40 -4.17
CA LEU A 76 -15.32 -10.65 -2.99
C LEU A 76 -15.48 -9.15 -3.27
N LEU A 77 -14.54 -8.57 -4.02
CA LEU A 77 -14.53 -7.15 -4.35
C LEU A 77 -15.42 -6.78 -5.55
N GLN A 78 -15.97 -7.77 -6.24
CA GLN A 78 -16.71 -7.60 -7.50
C GLN A 78 -15.89 -6.85 -8.57
N LEU A 79 -14.62 -7.21 -8.69
CA LEU A 79 -13.69 -6.65 -9.67
C LEU A 79 -13.30 -7.68 -10.74
N PRO A 80 -12.96 -7.26 -11.97
CA PRO A 80 -12.40 -8.15 -12.97
C PRO A 80 -10.93 -8.51 -12.62
N PRO A 81 -10.54 -9.80 -12.54
CA PRO A 81 -9.18 -10.20 -12.16
C PRO A 81 -8.07 -9.60 -13.05
N GLN A 82 -8.34 -9.40 -14.34
CA GLN A 82 -7.39 -8.80 -15.27
C GLN A 82 -6.99 -7.36 -14.91
N CYS A 83 -7.87 -6.64 -14.20
CA CYS A 83 -7.68 -5.27 -13.74
C CYS A 83 -6.91 -5.17 -12.42
N VAL A 84 -6.55 -6.29 -11.80
CA VAL A 84 -5.93 -6.33 -10.47
C VAL A 84 -4.52 -6.89 -10.54
N ALA A 85 -3.61 -6.30 -9.74
CA ALA A 85 -2.31 -6.89 -9.45
C ALA A 85 -2.08 -6.89 -7.93
N MET A 86 -1.90 -8.08 -7.35
CA MET A 86 -1.65 -8.26 -5.92
C MET A 86 -0.16 -8.22 -5.61
N GLY A 87 0.22 -7.53 -4.55
CA GLY A 87 1.61 -7.44 -4.06
C GLY A 87 1.73 -7.76 -2.57
N ASN A 88 2.98 -7.87 -2.10
CA ASN A 88 3.35 -8.03 -0.69
C ASN A 88 3.18 -6.73 0.12
N GLY A 89 1.98 -6.17 0.05
CA GLY A 89 1.62 -4.86 0.57
C GLY A 89 1.77 -3.75 -0.46
N SER A 90 1.08 -2.65 -0.21
CA SER A 90 1.07 -1.47 -1.07
C SER A 90 2.47 -0.90 -1.33
N THR A 91 3.40 -1.05 -0.38
CA THR A 91 4.79 -0.59 -0.52
C THR A 91 5.56 -1.29 -1.64
N GLU A 92 5.37 -2.59 -1.85
CA GLU A 92 5.99 -3.30 -2.99
C GLU A 92 5.44 -2.76 -4.31
N LEU A 93 4.14 -2.47 -4.36
CA LEU A 93 3.48 -1.91 -5.53
C LEU A 93 3.94 -0.48 -5.81
N ILE A 94 4.17 0.35 -4.78
CA ILE A 94 4.77 1.69 -4.93
C ILE A 94 6.15 1.57 -5.59
N THR A 95 6.98 0.62 -5.16
CA THR A 95 8.29 0.35 -5.77
C THR A 95 8.17 0.00 -7.24
N TRP A 96 7.24 -0.88 -7.63
CA TRP A 96 7.03 -1.23 -9.04
C TRP A 96 6.42 -0.11 -9.87
N ILE A 97 5.49 0.67 -9.31
CA ILE A 97 4.95 1.87 -9.96
C ILE A 97 6.09 2.84 -10.26
N ASP A 98 6.95 3.09 -9.27
CA ASP A 98 8.12 3.94 -9.44
C ASP A 98 9.04 3.43 -10.56
N HIS A 99 9.48 2.17 -10.52
CA HIS A 99 10.42 1.63 -11.51
C HIS A 99 9.85 1.54 -12.94
N LEU A 100 8.56 1.30 -13.09
CA LEU A 100 7.95 1.00 -14.40
C LEU A 100 7.26 2.18 -15.06
N LEU A 101 6.73 3.10 -14.25
CA LEU A 101 5.77 4.11 -14.70
C LEU A 101 6.21 5.54 -14.39
N VAL A 102 7.08 5.75 -13.40
CA VAL A 102 7.66 7.07 -13.13
C VAL A 102 8.99 7.20 -13.86
N ARG A 103 9.06 8.11 -14.84
CA ARG A 103 10.27 8.33 -15.64
C ARG A 103 11.20 9.37 -15.00
N GLU A 104 10.74 10.62 -14.94
CA GLU A 104 11.58 11.74 -14.52
C GLU A 104 11.11 12.37 -13.20
N SER A 105 9.81 12.47 -13.01
CA SER A 105 9.23 13.21 -11.90
C SER A 105 7.84 12.73 -11.51
N LEU A 106 7.49 12.98 -10.25
CA LEU A 106 6.11 12.92 -9.76
C LEU A 106 5.79 14.14 -8.89
N ALA A 107 4.52 14.50 -8.84
CA ALA A 107 3.98 15.49 -7.93
C ALA A 107 3.25 14.79 -6.79
N ILE A 108 3.36 15.33 -5.58
CA ILE A 108 2.75 14.76 -4.38
C ILE A 108 2.46 15.87 -3.35
N PRO A 109 1.26 15.90 -2.72
CA PRO A 109 0.99 16.79 -1.61
C PRO A 109 1.79 16.40 -0.36
N VAL A 110 2.26 17.37 0.42
CA VAL A 110 2.97 17.14 1.68
C VAL A 110 2.31 17.93 2.83
N PRO A 111 2.13 17.36 4.03
CA PRO A 111 2.66 16.07 4.47
C PRO A 111 1.89 14.86 3.92
N THR A 112 2.60 13.76 3.69
CA THR A 112 2.01 12.50 3.19
C THR A 112 2.73 11.26 3.74
N PHE A 113 2.43 10.08 3.18
CA PHE A 113 3.12 8.84 3.46
C PHE A 113 4.51 8.85 2.81
N GLY A 114 5.56 8.72 3.62
CA GLY A 114 6.95 8.91 3.19
C GLY A 114 7.39 8.03 2.02
N ARG A 115 6.78 6.86 1.78
CA ARG A 115 7.17 6.04 0.63
C ARG A 115 6.92 6.73 -0.72
N TRP A 116 5.93 7.63 -0.82
CA TRP A 116 5.69 8.42 -2.02
C TRP A 116 6.76 9.51 -2.26
N THR A 117 7.56 9.87 -1.25
CA THR A 117 8.70 10.78 -1.40
C THR A 117 10.03 10.02 -1.48
N ASP A 118 10.24 9.03 -0.62
CA ASP A 118 11.53 8.37 -0.42
C ASP A 118 11.88 7.47 -1.61
N GLN A 119 10.93 6.65 -2.08
CA GLN A 119 11.15 5.74 -3.23
C GLN A 119 11.65 6.45 -4.49
N PRO A 120 10.98 7.50 -4.99
CA PRO A 120 11.45 8.20 -6.19
C PRO A 120 12.77 8.96 -5.96
N MET A 121 13.01 9.50 -4.76
CA MET A 121 14.31 10.12 -4.44
C MET A 121 15.45 9.10 -4.44
N GLU A 122 15.22 7.91 -3.87
CA GLU A 122 16.16 6.78 -3.87
C GLU A 122 16.51 6.32 -5.29
N THR A 123 15.59 6.48 -6.25
CA THR A 123 15.81 6.14 -7.67
C THR A 123 16.25 7.33 -8.52
N GLY A 124 16.59 8.46 -7.90
CA GLY A 124 17.15 9.63 -8.58
C GLY A 124 16.14 10.48 -9.36
N LYS A 125 14.84 10.35 -9.06
CA LYS A 125 13.76 11.09 -9.72
C LYS A 125 13.42 12.35 -8.95
N ARG A 126 12.91 13.36 -9.68
CA ARG A 126 12.47 14.61 -9.08
C ARG A 126 11.12 14.42 -8.38
N VAL A 127 11.01 14.92 -7.15
CA VAL A 127 9.76 14.94 -6.39
C VAL A 127 9.27 16.38 -6.26
N ASP A 128 8.20 16.71 -6.96
CA ASP A 128 7.58 18.03 -6.94
C ASP A 128 6.53 18.09 -5.81
N MET A 129 6.92 18.67 -4.67
CA MET A 129 6.12 18.66 -3.44
C MET A 129 5.15 19.84 -3.39
N PHE A 130 3.85 19.55 -3.25
CA PHE A 130 2.80 20.55 -3.07
C PHE A 130 2.47 20.73 -1.58
N PRO A 131 2.85 21.84 -0.93
CA PRO A 131 2.66 21.99 0.51
C PRO A 131 1.19 22.26 0.89
N LEU A 132 0.61 21.34 1.64
CA LEU A 132 -0.69 21.49 2.29
C LEU A 132 -0.59 22.46 3.46
N GLN A 133 -1.43 23.49 3.47
CA GLN A 133 -1.34 24.57 4.45
C GLN A 133 -2.10 24.22 5.73
N GLU A 134 -1.43 24.37 6.89
CA GLU A 134 -2.07 24.21 8.20
C GLU A 134 -3.26 25.18 8.37
N SER A 135 -3.15 26.40 7.85
CA SER A 135 -4.22 27.41 7.92
C SER A 135 -5.52 26.99 7.24
N SER A 136 -5.45 26.06 6.29
CA SER A 136 -6.60 25.45 5.61
C SER A 136 -6.91 24.06 6.16
N GLY A 137 -6.38 23.71 7.33
CA GLY A 137 -6.56 22.39 7.94
C GLY A 137 -5.90 21.25 7.15
N PHE A 138 -4.84 21.54 6.39
CA PHE A 138 -4.19 20.62 5.44
C PHE A 138 -5.09 20.14 4.29
N ALA A 139 -6.21 20.82 4.01
CA ALA A 139 -7.06 20.47 2.89
C ALA A 139 -6.33 20.59 1.54
N LEU A 140 -6.49 19.58 0.68
CA LEU A 140 -5.95 19.57 -0.68
C LEU A 140 -6.92 20.28 -1.64
N ASP A 141 -6.49 21.42 -2.16
CA ASP A 141 -7.16 22.08 -3.29
C ASP A 141 -6.68 21.45 -4.61
N LEU A 142 -7.57 20.71 -5.27
CA LEU A 142 -7.26 20.00 -6.51
C LEU A 142 -7.02 20.92 -7.70
N ALA A 143 -7.60 22.13 -7.72
CA ALA A 143 -7.38 23.09 -8.81
C ALA A 143 -5.98 23.69 -8.69
N GLN A 144 -5.60 24.14 -7.49
CA GLN A 144 -4.24 24.63 -7.22
C GLN A 144 -3.19 23.55 -7.43
N TYR A 145 -3.49 22.30 -7.05
CA TYR A 145 -2.59 21.19 -7.27
C TYR A 145 -2.41 20.86 -8.76
N ALA A 146 -3.50 20.90 -9.54
CA ALA A 146 -3.44 20.78 -10.99
C ALA A 146 -2.56 21.88 -11.62
N GLU A 147 -2.77 23.14 -11.26
CA GLU A 147 -1.95 24.27 -11.73
C GLU A 147 -0.47 24.08 -11.38
N PHE A 148 -0.18 23.63 -10.16
CA PHE A 148 1.18 23.32 -9.72
C PHE A 148 1.83 22.22 -10.59
N ILE A 149 1.12 21.11 -10.84
CA ILE A 149 1.62 20.03 -11.71
C ILE A 149 1.97 20.56 -13.09
N ARG A 150 1.10 21.40 -13.68
CA ARG A 150 1.34 22.01 -14.99
C ARG A 150 2.53 22.95 -14.99
N ALA A 151 2.63 23.82 -13.99
CA ALA A 151 3.72 24.78 -13.86
C ALA A 151 5.09 24.08 -13.71
N ARG A 152 5.13 22.93 -13.04
CA ARG A 152 6.34 22.11 -12.87
C ARG A 152 6.67 21.22 -14.08
N GLY A 153 5.74 21.08 -15.02
CA GLY A 153 5.87 20.15 -16.15
C GLY A 153 5.91 18.68 -15.71
N THR A 154 5.37 18.36 -14.53
CA THR A 154 5.41 17.02 -13.95
C THR A 154 4.42 16.11 -14.66
N ARG A 155 4.81 14.86 -14.88
CA ARG A 155 4.04 13.90 -15.72
C ARG A 155 3.32 12.82 -14.93
N VAL A 156 3.61 12.69 -13.63
CA VAL A 156 2.94 11.77 -12.72
C VAL A 156 2.38 12.53 -11.53
N ALA A 157 1.13 12.27 -11.17
CA ALA A 157 0.50 12.87 -9.98
C ALA A 157 0.08 11.78 -9.00
N VAL A 158 0.27 12.02 -7.71
CA VAL A 158 -0.18 11.13 -6.64
C VAL A 158 -1.16 11.87 -5.71
N ILE A 159 -2.24 11.20 -5.31
CA ILE A 159 -3.18 11.65 -4.29
C ILE A 159 -3.42 10.49 -3.32
N CYS A 160 -3.23 10.72 -2.02
CA CYS A 160 -3.64 9.77 -0.98
C CYS A 160 -5.02 10.18 -0.45
N ASN A 161 -5.99 9.27 -0.47
CA ASN A 161 -7.36 9.54 -0.03
C ASN A 161 -7.99 8.35 0.71
N PRO A 162 -8.21 8.43 2.05
CA PRO A 162 -7.79 9.50 2.95
C PRO A 162 -6.26 9.69 3.01
N ASN A 163 -5.79 10.92 3.21
CA ASN A 163 -4.36 11.22 3.31
C ASN A 163 -3.76 10.78 4.66
N ASN A 164 -2.46 10.49 4.68
CA ASN A 164 -1.71 10.13 5.88
C ASN A 164 -0.52 11.09 6.01
N PRO A 165 -0.46 11.98 7.01
CA PRO A 165 -0.92 11.71 8.37
C PRO A 165 -2.20 12.42 8.80
N ASP A 166 -2.67 13.41 8.04
CA ASP A 166 -3.73 14.35 8.43
C ASP A 166 -5.13 13.72 8.45
N GLY A 167 -5.36 12.68 7.64
CA GLY A 167 -6.66 12.02 7.54
C GLY A 167 -7.63 12.71 6.58
N GLY A 168 -7.19 13.76 5.88
CA GLY A 168 -7.99 14.54 4.94
C GLY A 168 -8.60 13.66 3.84
N PHE A 169 -9.81 14.04 3.43
CA PHE A 169 -10.63 13.26 2.50
C PHE A 169 -11.17 14.14 1.39
N LEU A 170 -11.16 13.59 0.18
CA LEU A 170 -11.74 14.15 -1.02
C LEU A 170 -12.91 13.28 -1.47
N HIS A 171 -14.01 13.94 -1.82
CA HIS A 171 -15.18 13.28 -2.40
C HIS A 171 -14.85 12.64 -3.75
N LYS A 172 -15.44 11.48 -4.01
CA LYS A 172 -15.26 10.73 -5.26
C LYS A 172 -15.40 11.61 -6.50
N HIS A 173 -16.44 12.43 -6.56
CA HIS A 173 -16.71 13.30 -7.70
C HIS A 173 -15.55 14.27 -8.00
N SER A 174 -14.96 14.86 -6.98
CA SER A 174 -13.84 15.80 -7.13
C SER A 174 -12.57 15.10 -7.64
N ILE A 175 -12.31 13.87 -7.19
CA ILE A 175 -11.20 13.06 -7.70
C ILE A 175 -11.43 12.70 -9.17
N VAL A 176 -12.67 12.35 -9.56
CA VAL A 176 -13.02 12.08 -10.96
C VAL A 176 -12.78 13.29 -11.85
N GLN A 177 -13.23 14.48 -11.43
CA GLN A 177 -12.96 15.72 -12.16
C GLN A 177 -11.46 15.99 -12.32
N PHE A 178 -10.67 15.75 -11.27
CA PHE A 178 -9.22 15.88 -11.33
C PHE A 178 -8.59 14.89 -12.32
N MET A 179 -9.01 13.61 -12.30
CA MET A 179 -8.55 12.61 -13.26
C MET A 179 -8.88 13.00 -14.70
N ASP A 180 -10.06 13.56 -14.95
CA ASP A 180 -10.47 14.02 -16.28
C ASP A 180 -9.63 15.23 -16.74
N ALA A 181 -9.38 16.19 -15.85
CA ALA A 181 -8.52 17.34 -16.13
C ALA A 181 -7.05 16.95 -16.37
N MET A 182 -6.60 15.84 -15.79
CA MET A 182 -5.24 15.30 -15.87
C MET A 182 -5.14 14.09 -16.80
N ALA A 183 -6.09 13.90 -17.71
CA ALA A 183 -6.13 12.75 -18.62
C ALA A 183 -4.91 12.65 -19.56
N ASP A 184 -4.21 13.77 -19.81
CA ASP A 184 -2.99 13.79 -20.61
C ASP A 184 -1.72 13.45 -19.81
N LEU A 185 -1.76 13.34 -18.47
CA LEU A 185 -0.60 12.91 -17.68
C LEU A 185 -0.22 11.45 -17.99
N ASP A 186 1.06 11.12 -17.80
CA ASP A 186 1.57 9.76 -18.01
C ASP A 186 0.97 8.79 -16.97
N LEU A 187 0.73 9.28 -15.73
CA LEU A 187 0.09 8.50 -14.67
C LEU A 187 -0.56 9.40 -13.60
N VAL A 188 -1.73 9.00 -13.12
CA VAL A 188 -2.37 9.47 -11.89
C VAL A 188 -2.53 8.29 -10.95
N VAL A 189 -1.98 8.41 -9.74
CA VAL A 189 -2.10 7.39 -8.70
C VAL A 189 -3.01 7.89 -7.57
N ILE A 190 -4.03 7.10 -7.24
CA ILE A 190 -4.90 7.33 -6.10
C ILE A 190 -4.61 6.24 -5.05
N ASP A 191 -4.02 6.62 -3.93
CA ASP A 191 -3.76 5.71 -2.82
C ASP A 191 -4.96 5.70 -1.86
N GLU A 192 -5.76 4.64 -1.95
CA GLU A 192 -6.96 4.38 -1.14
C GLU A 192 -6.66 3.46 0.06
N SER A 193 -5.41 3.41 0.55
CA SER A 193 -4.99 2.48 1.62
C SER A 193 -5.75 2.58 2.95
N PHE A 194 -6.51 3.66 3.18
CA PHE A 194 -7.32 3.87 4.38
C PHE A 194 -8.82 4.01 4.09
N LEU A 195 -9.25 3.80 2.84
CA LEU A 195 -10.58 4.16 2.38
C LEU A 195 -11.69 3.34 3.05
N GLU A 196 -11.43 2.10 3.45
CA GLU A 196 -12.44 1.27 4.13
C GLU A 196 -12.90 1.87 5.48
N PHE A 197 -12.09 2.75 6.09
CA PHE A 197 -12.46 3.47 7.31
C PHE A 197 -13.29 4.74 7.05
N ALA A 198 -13.42 5.18 5.81
CA ALA A 198 -14.20 6.36 5.47
C ALA A 198 -15.70 6.09 5.63
N ASP A 199 -16.42 7.11 6.09
CA ASP A 199 -17.88 7.14 6.27
C ASP A 199 -18.52 8.43 5.72
N ALA A 200 -17.74 9.28 5.05
CA ALA A 200 -18.22 10.51 4.42
C ALA A 200 -19.12 10.28 3.20
N GLU A 201 -18.95 9.16 2.49
CA GLU A 201 -19.77 8.76 1.33
C GLU A 201 -20.04 7.25 1.37
N ALA A 202 -21.15 6.81 0.77
CA ALA A 202 -21.48 5.38 0.70
C ALA A 202 -20.52 4.60 -0.22
N GLU A 203 -20.13 5.19 -1.35
CA GLU A 203 -19.23 4.59 -2.34
C GLU A 203 -18.09 5.56 -2.70
N PRO A 204 -17.13 5.79 -1.79
CA PRO A 204 -16.12 6.83 -1.94
C PRO A 204 -15.00 6.47 -2.94
N SER A 205 -14.94 5.22 -3.38
CA SER A 205 -13.82 4.72 -4.20
C SER A 205 -13.93 5.06 -5.68
N VAL A 206 -12.77 5.29 -6.30
CA VAL A 206 -12.59 5.49 -7.74
C VAL A 206 -12.05 4.25 -8.46
N VAL A 207 -12.05 3.05 -7.86
CA VAL A 207 -11.57 1.81 -8.53
C VAL A 207 -12.28 1.53 -9.87
N GLN A 208 -13.58 1.81 -9.96
CA GLN A 208 -14.34 1.66 -11.21
C GLN A 208 -13.85 2.61 -12.29
N GLU A 209 -13.50 3.83 -11.90
CA GLU A 209 -13.00 4.88 -12.78
C GLU A 209 -11.59 4.59 -13.28
N ALA A 210 -10.75 3.98 -12.43
CA ALA A 210 -9.39 3.57 -12.76
C ALA A 210 -9.35 2.46 -13.83
N MET A 211 -10.31 1.54 -13.81
CA MET A 211 -10.40 0.48 -14.83
C MET A 211 -10.72 1.00 -16.23
N LEU A 212 -11.35 2.19 -16.32
CA LEU A 212 -11.75 2.80 -17.58
C LEU A 212 -10.68 3.73 -18.17
N ARG A 213 -9.69 4.15 -17.36
CA ARG A 213 -8.70 5.16 -17.76
C ARG A 213 -7.34 4.53 -18.05
N PRO A 214 -6.66 4.92 -19.13
CA PRO A 214 -5.39 4.32 -19.54
C PRO A 214 -4.19 4.74 -18.69
N ASN A 215 -4.35 5.74 -17.83
CA ASN A 215 -3.28 6.36 -17.05
C ASN A 215 -3.63 6.46 -15.56
N VAL A 216 -4.61 5.71 -15.04
CA VAL A 216 -4.99 5.76 -13.62
C VAL A 216 -4.70 4.43 -12.93
N ILE A 217 -4.09 4.51 -11.76
CA ILE A 217 -3.92 3.38 -10.83
C ILE A 217 -4.54 3.75 -9.49
N VAL A 218 -5.33 2.83 -8.92
CA VAL A 218 -5.76 2.89 -7.53
C VAL A 218 -4.99 1.86 -6.72
N LEU A 219 -4.42 2.27 -5.59
CA LEU A 219 -3.68 1.41 -4.68
C LEU A 219 -4.48 1.16 -3.40
N ARG A 220 -4.50 -0.08 -2.91
CA ARG A 220 -5.15 -0.44 -1.64
C ARG A 220 -4.27 -1.35 -0.79
N SER A 221 -4.22 -1.03 0.50
CA SER A 221 -3.49 -1.79 1.52
C SER A 221 -4.47 -2.59 2.36
N LEU A 222 -4.34 -3.91 2.36
CA LEU A 222 -5.21 -4.78 3.17
C LEU A 222 -4.63 -5.05 4.56
N GLY A 223 -3.31 -4.94 4.74
CA GLY A 223 -2.68 -5.09 6.05
C GLY A 223 -3.23 -4.12 7.10
N THR A 224 -3.61 -2.91 6.70
CA THR A 224 -4.17 -1.89 7.59
C THR A 224 -5.60 -2.23 8.01
N ASN A 225 -6.50 -2.41 7.03
CA ASN A 225 -7.93 -2.58 7.29
C ASN A 225 -8.27 -3.94 7.90
N PHE A 226 -7.46 -4.97 7.65
CA PHE A 226 -7.62 -6.28 8.30
C PHE A 226 -6.82 -6.41 9.59
N GLY A 227 -6.05 -5.40 10.02
CA GLY A 227 -5.25 -5.51 11.24
C GLY A 227 -4.07 -6.49 11.17
N LEU A 228 -3.66 -6.88 9.96
CA LEU A 228 -2.70 -7.97 9.71
C LEU A 228 -1.44 -7.50 8.99
N HIS A 229 -0.79 -6.46 9.51
CA HIS A 229 0.42 -5.88 8.89
C HIS A 229 1.53 -6.88 8.63
N GLY A 230 1.71 -7.87 9.51
CA GLY A 230 2.76 -8.88 9.40
C GLY A 230 2.61 -9.82 8.20
N ILE A 231 1.39 -9.98 7.68
CA ILE A 231 1.12 -10.83 6.52
C ILE A 231 1.59 -10.18 5.21
N ARG A 232 1.76 -8.84 5.16
CA ARG A 232 2.22 -8.11 3.96
C ARG A 232 1.37 -8.40 2.72
N PHE A 233 0.22 -7.74 2.58
CA PHE A 233 -0.64 -7.95 1.41
C PHE A 233 -1.45 -6.70 1.05
N GLY A 234 -1.61 -6.49 -0.25
CA GLY A 234 -2.29 -5.34 -0.85
C GLY A 234 -2.43 -5.55 -2.35
N TYR A 235 -3.13 -4.64 -3.01
CA TYR A 235 -3.37 -4.75 -4.45
C TYR A 235 -3.48 -3.37 -5.08
N LEU A 236 -3.29 -3.33 -6.39
CA LEU A 236 -3.68 -2.20 -7.21
C LEU A 236 -4.80 -2.60 -8.16
N VAL A 237 -5.60 -1.61 -8.54
CA VAL A 237 -6.65 -1.69 -9.57
C VAL A 237 -6.31 -0.68 -10.66
N ALA A 238 -6.34 -1.13 -11.90
CA ALA A 238 -6.13 -0.28 -13.08
C ALA A 238 -6.83 -0.92 -14.28
N ASN A 239 -6.76 -0.28 -15.45
CA ASN A 239 -7.16 -0.96 -16.66
C ASN A 239 -6.31 -2.24 -16.91
N PRO A 240 -6.79 -3.21 -17.71
CA PRO A 240 -6.10 -4.50 -17.88
C PRO A 240 -4.66 -4.38 -18.39
N ALA A 241 -4.37 -3.37 -19.21
CA ALA A 241 -3.03 -3.14 -19.76
C ALA A 241 -2.04 -2.68 -18.68
N LEU A 242 -2.39 -1.67 -17.88
CA LEU A 242 -1.55 -1.18 -16.79
C LEU A 242 -1.39 -2.23 -15.68
N ALA A 243 -2.50 -2.85 -15.26
CA ALA A 243 -2.45 -3.92 -14.26
C ALA A 243 -1.58 -5.09 -14.75
N GLY A 244 -1.70 -5.47 -16.02
CA GLY A 244 -0.86 -6.49 -16.65
C GLY A 244 0.62 -6.14 -16.67
N ARG A 245 0.99 -4.88 -16.94
CA ARG A 245 2.39 -4.41 -16.91
C ARG A 245 3.02 -4.51 -15.53
N VAL A 246 2.28 -4.19 -14.46
CA VAL A 246 2.79 -4.35 -13.09
C VAL A 246 2.85 -5.84 -12.76
N ARG A 247 1.80 -6.60 -13.06
CA ARG A 247 1.72 -8.04 -12.79
C ARG A 247 2.85 -8.84 -13.44
N SER A 248 3.29 -8.48 -14.65
CA SER A 248 4.40 -9.15 -15.33
C SER A 248 5.76 -8.97 -14.65
N MET A 249 5.91 -7.99 -13.76
CA MET A 249 7.15 -7.70 -13.05
C MET A 249 7.19 -8.29 -11.64
N LEU A 250 6.02 -8.72 -11.12
CA LEU A 250 5.94 -9.33 -9.80
C LEU A 250 6.59 -10.72 -9.81
N PRO A 251 7.36 -11.07 -8.76
CA PRO A 251 7.91 -12.42 -8.64
C PRO A 251 6.83 -13.50 -8.64
N LYS A 252 7.18 -14.70 -9.14
CA LYS A 252 6.32 -15.88 -8.93
C LYS A 252 6.21 -16.16 -7.44
N TRP A 253 5.00 -16.53 -7.00
CA TRP A 253 4.68 -16.74 -5.58
C TRP A 253 5.01 -15.52 -4.70
N ASN A 254 4.83 -14.31 -5.23
CA ASN A 254 5.00 -13.11 -4.43
C ASN A 254 4.03 -13.11 -3.23
N VAL A 255 2.74 -13.40 -3.44
CA VAL A 255 1.75 -13.48 -2.37
C VAL A 255 2.00 -14.73 -1.51
N ASN A 256 2.08 -14.57 -0.20
CA ASN A 256 2.36 -15.66 0.74
C ASN A 256 1.10 -16.42 1.19
N SER A 257 1.31 -17.62 1.76
CA SER A 257 0.22 -18.53 2.18
C SER A 257 -0.69 -17.98 3.28
N PHE A 258 -0.20 -17.07 4.14
CA PHE A 258 -1.07 -16.40 5.11
C PHE A 258 -2.03 -15.42 4.43
N ALA A 259 -1.55 -14.67 3.43
CA ALA A 259 -2.39 -13.76 2.66
C ALA A 259 -3.47 -14.53 1.90
N GLU A 260 -3.11 -15.67 1.31
CA GLU A 260 -4.09 -16.60 0.72
C GLU A 260 -5.14 -17.01 1.75
N HIS A 261 -4.72 -17.59 2.88
CA HIS A 261 -5.66 -18.07 3.89
C HIS A 261 -6.64 -16.98 4.35
N VAL A 262 -6.15 -15.75 4.55
CA VAL A 262 -6.99 -14.59 4.92
C VAL A 262 -7.97 -14.22 3.81
N VAL A 263 -7.55 -14.21 2.53
CA VAL A 263 -8.45 -13.92 1.40
C VAL A 263 -9.59 -14.92 1.35
N PHE A 264 -9.32 -16.22 1.51
CA PHE A 264 -10.35 -17.26 1.50
C PHE A 264 -11.27 -17.19 2.72
N MET A 265 -10.73 -16.83 3.89
CA MET A 265 -11.50 -16.66 5.13
C MET A 265 -12.57 -15.56 5.02
N LEU A 266 -12.32 -14.49 4.25
CA LEU A 266 -13.25 -13.35 4.15
C LEU A 266 -14.63 -13.72 3.61
N LYS A 267 -14.73 -14.79 2.82
CA LYS A 267 -16.01 -15.26 2.27
C LYS A 267 -17.01 -15.63 3.36
N GLU A 268 -16.50 -16.20 4.46
CA GLU A 268 -17.31 -16.66 5.59
C GLU A 268 -17.50 -15.56 6.63
N HIS A 269 -16.63 -14.54 6.63
CA HIS A 269 -16.51 -13.57 7.71
C HIS A 269 -16.67 -12.10 7.30
N GLY A 270 -17.33 -11.86 6.17
CA GLY A 270 -17.60 -10.51 5.67
C GLY A 270 -18.45 -9.66 6.63
N ALA A 271 -19.33 -10.29 7.41
CA ALA A 271 -20.17 -9.58 8.39
C ALA A 271 -19.33 -9.05 9.57
N GLU A 272 -18.45 -9.87 10.13
CA GLU A 272 -17.52 -9.49 11.20
C GLU A 272 -16.56 -8.40 10.72
N TYR A 273 -16.08 -8.50 9.48
CA TYR A 273 -15.27 -7.45 8.88
C TYR A 273 -16.05 -6.12 8.79
N GLY A 274 -17.27 -6.11 8.26
CA GLY A 274 -18.11 -4.90 8.20
C GLY A 274 -18.43 -4.29 9.57
N GLN A 275 -18.69 -5.13 10.57
CA GLN A 275 -18.89 -4.70 11.96
C GLN A 275 -17.63 -4.07 12.54
N SER A 276 -16.45 -4.66 12.27
CA SER A 276 -15.16 -4.13 12.73
C SER A 276 -14.91 -2.70 12.23
N LEU A 277 -15.19 -2.43 10.95
CA LEU A 277 -15.04 -1.09 10.35
C LEU A 277 -16.02 -0.08 10.97
N THR A 278 -17.27 -0.50 11.19
CA THR A 278 -18.29 0.33 11.86
C THR A 278 -17.85 0.72 13.27
N GLN A 279 -17.27 -0.23 14.01
CA GLN A 279 -16.76 0.03 15.34
C GLN A 279 -15.56 1.01 15.32
N VAL A 280 -14.61 0.85 14.40
CA VAL A 280 -13.49 1.81 14.24
C VAL A 280 -13.98 3.21 13.91
N ARG A 281 -14.98 3.37 13.02
CA ARG A 281 -15.57 4.67 12.68
C ARG A 281 -16.17 5.36 13.90
N LYS A 282 -16.93 4.61 14.72
CA LYS A 282 -17.47 5.13 15.98
C LYS A 282 -16.36 5.54 16.94
N ASP A 283 -15.37 4.68 17.15
CA ASP A 283 -14.26 4.97 18.07
C ASP A 283 -13.42 6.16 17.62
N ARG A 284 -13.32 6.42 16.31
CA ARG A 284 -12.67 7.62 15.77
C ARG A 284 -13.35 8.89 16.26
N LEU A 285 -14.69 8.95 16.19
CA LEU A 285 -15.47 10.10 16.65
C LEU A 285 -15.37 10.28 18.16
N ASP A 286 -15.49 9.18 18.91
CA ASP A 286 -15.39 9.19 20.37
C ASP A 286 -13.99 9.63 20.84
N MET A 287 -12.93 9.15 20.18
CA MET A 287 -11.55 9.54 20.46
C MET A 287 -11.29 11.00 20.08
N ALA A 288 -11.81 11.48 18.95
CA ALA A 288 -11.67 12.88 18.54
C ALA A 288 -12.32 13.83 19.55
N SER A 289 -13.50 13.48 20.06
CA SER A 289 -14.20 14.24 21.11
C SER A 289 -13.38 14.31 22.40
N GLN A 290 -12.86 13.16 22.87
CA GLN A 290 -12.04 13.10 24.09
C GLN A 290 -10.74 13.89 23.97
N LEU A 291 -10.04 13.79 22.83
CA LEU A 291 -8.81 14.53 22.59
C LEU A 291 -9.06 16.05 22.48
N SER A 292 -10.16 16.45 21.84
CA SER A 292 -10.52 17.86 21.68
C SER A 292 -10.86 18.55 23.00
N ALA A 293 -11.16 17.79 24.06
CA ALA A 293 -11.37 18.33 25.41
C ALA A 293 -10.06 18.73 26.12
N LEU A 294 -8.89 18.33 25.60
CA LEU A 294 -7.59 18.69 26.20
C LEU A 294 -7.19 20.13 25.83
N PRO A 295 -6.87 21.01 26.80
CA PRO A 295 -6.60 22.43 26.55
C PRO A 295 -5.44 22.71 25.57
N GLY A 296 -5.73 23.42 24.47
CA GLY A 296 -4.71 23.81 23.50
C GLY A 296 -4.29 22.72 22.51
N LEU A 297 -4.85 21.50 22.64
CA LEU A 297 -4.73 20.47 21.62
C LEU A 297 -5.70 20.78 20.48
N THR A 298 -5.26 20.66 19.23
CA THR A 298 -6.12 20.78 18.05
C THR A 298 -6.18 19.45 17.34
N VAL A 299 -7.39 18.92 17.15
CA VAL A 299 -7.64 17.65 16.45
C VAL A 299 -8.18 17.95 15.06
N TYR A 300 -7.52 17.42 14.03
CA TYR A 300 -7.97 17.58 12.65
C TYR A 300 -9.00 16.49 12.28
N PRO A 301 -10.05 16.81 11.51
CA PRO A 301 -11.00 15.83 11.00
C PRO A 301 -10.30 14.74 10.18
N SER A 302 -10.77 13.50 10.29
CA SER A 302 -10.14 12.36 9.60
C SER A 302 -11.19 11.38 9.10
N GLN A 303 -10.91 10.80 7.93
CA GLN A 303 -11.64 9.66 7.37
C GLN A 303 -10.80 8.36 7.37
N GLY A 304 -9.57 8.40 7.90
CA GLY A 304 -8.77 7.20 8.18
C GLY A 304 -9.04 6.60 9.55
N ASN A 305 -8.24 5.62 9.99
CA ASN A 305 -8.27 5.06 11.35
C ASN A 305 -7.24 5.69 12.29
N PHE A 306 -6.99 7.00 12.13
CA PHE A 306 -6.07 7.77 12.95
C PHE A 306 -6.50 9.24 12.96
N LEU A 307 -6.00 9.99 13.93
CA LEU A 307 -6.23 11.42 14.09
C LEU A 307 -4.89 12.14 14.06
N PHE A 308 -4.83 13.22 13.29
CA PHE A 308 -3.71 14.16 13.33
C PHE A 308 -4.01 15.22 14.37
N VAL A 309 -3.04 15.47 15.25
CA VAL A 309 -3.20 16.39 16.36
C VAL A 309 -2.03 17.36 16.43
N ARG A 310 -2.35 18.64 16.59
CA ARG A 310 -1.36 19.67 16.94
C ARG A 310 -1.33 19.86 18.44
N LEU A 311 -0.12 19.76 19.00
CA LEU A 311 0.17 19.98 20.41
C LEU A 311 -0.01 21.45 20.82
N PRO A 312 -0.23 21.73 22.12
CA PRO A 312 -0.25 23.08 22.66
C PRO A 312 1.06 23.84 22.38
N VAL A 313 0.99 25.17 22.40
CA VAL A 313 2.17 26.01 22.24
C VAL A 313 3.19 25.69 23.33
N GLY A 314 4.47 25.54 22.95
CA GLY A 314 5.56 25.19 23.85
C GLY A 314 5.75 23.68 24.08
N ALA A 315 4.82 22.83 23.63
CA ALA A 315 4.99 21.39 23.69
C ALA A 315 5.77 20.87 22.46
N GLU A 316 6.78 20.06 22.74
CA GLU A 316 7.65 19.42 21.75
C GLU A 316 7.23 17.95 21.55
N GLY A 317 6.90 17.56 20.32
CA GLY A 317 6.33 16.23 20.04
C GLY A 317 7.27 15.08 20.33
N THR A 318 8.58 15.27 20.18
CA THR A 318 9.59 14.27 20.57
C THR A 318 9.61 14.06 22.07
N VAL A 319 9.54 15.15 22.86
CA VAL A 319 9.44 15.10 24.32
C VAL A 319 8.14 14.44 24.77
N VAL A 320 7.01 14.82 24.16
CA VAL A 320 5.71 14.19 24.46
C VAL A 320 5.76 12.70 24.15
N ARG A 321 6.28 12.31 22.98
CA ARG A 321 6.44 10.89 22.59
C ARG A 321 7.27 10.12 23.61
N ASP A 322 8.43 10.65 23.96
CA ASP A 322 9.36 9.98 24.86
C ASP A 322 8.75 9.80 26.25
N ARG A 323 8.12 10.85 26.80
CA ARG A 323 7.44 10.80 28.10
C ARG A 323 6.22 9.86 28.08
N MET A 324 5.41 9.88 27.03
CA MET A 324 4.29 8.94 26.88
C MET A 324 4.76 7.48 26.88
N LEU A 325 5.90 7.21 26.24
CA LEU A 325 6.47 5.87 26.20
C LEU A 325 7.06 5.47 27.56
N THR A 326 7.84 6.33 28.20
CA THR A 326 8.56 6.00 29.44
C THR A 326 7.68 6.05 30.69
N GLU A 327 6.76 7.02 30.79
CA GLU A 327 5.92 7.25 31.97
C GLU A 327 4.61 6.46 31.89
N HIS A 328 4.07 6.23 30.68
CA HIS A 328 2.73 5.65 30.49
C HIS A 328 2.72 4.34 29.69
N ARG A 329 3.86 3.91 29.13
CA ARG A 329 3.98 2.75 28.22
C ARG A 329 3.05 2.88 27.02
N ILE A 330 2.96 4.08 26.45
CA ILE A 330 2.15 4.38 25.27
C ILE A 330 3.06 4.89 24.16
N LEU A 331 3.05 4.21 23.02
CA LEU A 331 3.80 4.60 21.83
C LEU A 331 2.93 5.48 20.93
N VAL A 332 3.37 6.70 20.64
CA VAL A 332 2.68 7.64 19.74
C VAL A 332 3.55 7.96 18.53
N ARG A 333 2.93 8.30 17.38
CA ARG A 333 3.68 8.72 16.18
C ARG A 333 3.88 10.23 16.18
N GLU A 334 5.06 10.67 16.58
CA GLU A 334 5.54 12.04 16.34
C GLU A 334 5.72 12.28 14.83
N CYS A 335 5.39 13.46 14.31
CA CYS A 335 5.34 13.73 12.86
C CYS A 335 6.29 14.86 12.39
N GLY A 336 7.29 15.26 13.17
CA GLY A 336 8.26 16.28 12.78
C GLY A 336 9.30 15.80 11.76
N ASN A 337 9.50 14.49 11.63
CA ASN A 337 10.31 13.92 10.54
C ASN A 337 9.52 13.70 9.23
N LYS A 338 8.23 14.06 9.17
CA LYS A 338 7.47 14.05 7.91
C LYS A 338 7.69 15.38 7.20
N ILE A 339 8.11 15.32 5.94
CA ILE A 339 8.21 16.50 5.06
C ILE A 339 6.84 17.19 5.01
N GLY A 340 6.81 18.52 5.18
CA GLY A 340 5.56 19.31 5.23
C GLY A 340 4.86 19.31 6.60
N SER A 341 5.46 18.74 7.65
CA SER A 341 4.96 18.75 9.02
C SER A 341 6.00 19.37 9.97
N SER A 342 5.67 19.51 11.25
CA SER A 342 6.59 20.00 12.29
C SER A 342 6.58 19.11 13.54
N ASN A 343 7.55 19.35 14.43
CA ASN A 343 7.67 18.70 15.73
C ASN A 343 6.45 18.91 16.66
N ARG A 344 5.52 19.81 16.33
CA ARG A 344 4.30 20.03 17.11
C ARG A 344 3.15 19.07 16.77
N PHE A 345 3.35 18.14 15.85
CA PHE A 345 2.28 17.26 15.40
C PHE A 345 2.50 15.81 15.82
N LEU A 346 1.42 15.16 16.25
CA LEU A 346 1.35 13.71 16.41
C LEU A 346 0.27 13.14 15.49
N ARG A 347 0.45 11.88 15.09
CA ARG A 347 -0.63 11.04 14.54
C ARG A 347 -0.94 9.95 15.56
N LEU A 348 -2.21 9.84 15.93
CA LEU A 348 -2.69 8.91 16.95
C LEU A 348 -3.70 7.95 16.33
N VAL A 349 -3.37 6.66 16.33
CA VAL A 349 -4.22 5.60 15.77
C VAL A 349 -5.47 5.40 16.61
N VAL A 350 -6.61 5.15 15.97
CA VAL A 350 -7.86 4.85 16.66
C VAL A 350 -7.77 3.47 17.30
N ARG A 351 -8.10 3.40 18.60
CA ARG A 351 -7.95 2.22 19.45
C ARG A 351 -9.21 2.02 20.30
N PRO A 352 -9.39 0.84 20.93
CA PRO A 352 -10.51 0.63 21.86
C PRO A 352 -10.52 1.63 23.02
N GLN A 353 -11.71 1.92 23.55
CA GLN A 353 -11.91 2.94 24.60
C GLN A 353 -11.08 2.74 25.87
N VAL A 354 -10.70 1.49 26.19
CA VAL A 354 -9.77 1.22 27.31
C VAL A 354 -8.39 1.82 27.06
N ASP A 355 -7.88 1.73 25.84
CA ASP A 355 -6.59 2.30 25.44
C ASP A 355 -6.69 3.82 25.29
N VAL A 356 -7.79 4.32 24.70
CA VAL A 356 -8.01 5.77 24.52
C VAL A 356 -8.05 6.49 25.87
N ARG A 357 -8.73 5.94 26.89
CA ARG A 357 -8.72 6.52 28.24
C ARG A 357 -7.33 6.60 28.84
N ARG A 358 -6.48 5.58 28.61
CA ARG A 358 -5.08 5.59 29.05
C ARG A 358 -4.27 6.65 28.30
N LEU A 359 -4.48 6.78 26.98
CA LEU A 359 -3.85 7.82 26.16
C LEU A 359 -4.21 9.22 26.67
N VAL A 360 -5.50 9.51 26.84
CA VAL A 360 -5.98 10.84 27.27
C VAL A 360 -5.42 11.21 28.64
N SER A 361 -5.47 10.28 29.61
CA SER A 361 -4.90 10.52 30.94
C SER A 361 -3.39 10.71 30.91
N GLY A 362 -2.67 9.95 30.08
CA GLY A 362 -1.24 10.12 29.89
C GLY A 362 -0.89 11.48 29.27
N LEU A 363 -1.60 11.88 28.21
CA LEU A 363 -1.41 13.19 27.60
C LEU A 363 -1.71 14.33 28.58
N GLU A 364 -2.76 14.21 29.41
CA GLU A 364 -3.08 15.20 30.43
C GLU A 364 -1.93 15.37 31.45
N GLN A 365 -1.35 14.27 31.91
CA GLN A 365 -0.21 14.30 32.84
C GLN A 365 1.07 14.81 32.19
N VAL A 366 1.36 14.39 30.95
CA VAL A 366 2.56 14.82 30.22
C VAL A 366 2.50 16.30 29.86
N LEU A 367 1.35 16.78 29.40
CA LEU A 367 1.18 18.16 28.94
C LEU A 367 0.93 19.15 30.09
N TYR A 368 0.24 18.73 31.17
CA TYR A 368 -0.23 19.66 32.21
C TYR A 368 0.18 19.28 33.64
N GLY A 369 0.67 18.05 33.87
CA GLY A 369 0.93 17.50 35.21
C GLY A 369 2.03 18.19 36.01
N THR A 370 2.92 18.95 35.37
CA THR A 370 3.93 19.79 36.05
C THR A 370 3.34 21.07 36.64
N SER A 371 2.12 21.48 36.26
CA SER A 371 1.50 22.74 36.73
C SER A 371 0.90 22.66 38.15
N ARG A 372 0.79 21.46 38.76
CA ARG A 372 0.29 21.30 40.15
C ARG A 372 1.39 21.20 41.22
N ARG A 373 2.68 21.20 40.83
CA ARG A 373 3.82 21.39 41.74
C ARG A 373 4.67 22.54 41.22
N GLY A 374 4.19 23.76 41.47
CA GLY A 374 4.88 25.05 41.39
C GLY A 374 6.13 25.15 40.50
N ALA A 375 5.94 25.62 39.27
CA ALA A 375 6.77 26.66 38.66
C ALA A 375 6.05 27.14 37.38
N ALA A 376 5.92 28.46 37.22
CA ALA A 376 5.57 29.05 35.95
C ALA A 376 6.57 28.56 34.89
N VAL A 377 6.08 28.21 33.71
CA VAL A 377 6.93 27.93 32.54
C VAL A 377 7.81 29.17 32.31
N PRO A 378 9.14 29.08 32.43
CA PRO A 378 9.99 30.22 32.14
C PRO A 378 9.95 30.47 30.63
N GLU A 379 9.75 31.73 30.22
CA GLU A 379 10.25 32.18 28.92
C GLU A 379 11.76 31.93 28.90
N LEU A 380 12.20 30.92 28.16
CA LEU A 380 13.61 30.69 27.89
C LEU A 380 13.99 31.45 26.62
N GLY A 381 14.72 32.53 26.85
CA GLY A 381 15.32 33.38 25.84
C GLY A 381 16.35 32.66 24.97
N ASN A 382 16.72 33.37 23.90
CA ASN A 382 17.64 33.00 22.84
C ASN A 382 18.82 32.11 23.28
N GLY A 383 18.93 30.96 22.60
CA GLY A 383 20.21 30.34 22.28
C GLY A 383 20.58 29.09 23.06
N THR A 384 20.16 27.93 22.57
CA THR A 384 21.03 26.74 22.51
C THR A 384 20.66 25.93 21.26
N SER A 385 21.59 25.88 20.31
CA SER A 385 21.44 25.20 19.03
C SER A 385 21.65 23.70 19.20
N TYR A 386 20.58 22.91 19.15
CA TYR A 386 20.66 21.49 18.83
C TYR A 386 20.53 21.33 17.31
N SER A 387 21.65 20.99 16.66
CA SER A 387 21.72 20.70 15.23
C SER A 387 21.00 19.38 14.93
N SER A 388 19.71 19.43 14.63
CA SER A 388 19.08 18.41 13.78
C SER A 388 19.53 18.65 12.33
N GLY A 389 19.86 17.58 11.60
CA GLY A 389 20.32 17.63 10.20
C GLY A 389 19.29 18.18 9.18
N THR A 390 18.30 18.95 9.61
CA THR A 390 17.23 19.57 8.81
C THR A 390 17.63 20.93 8.22
N ALA A 391 18.68 21.59 8.71
CA ALA A 391 19.13 22.89 8.18
C ALA A 391 19.61 22.84 6.71
N ALA A 392 19.92 21.65 6.18
CA ALA A 392 20.22 21.43 4.77
C ALA A 392 18.96 21.34 3.90
N VAL A 393 17.84 20.86 4.46
CA VAL A 393 16.55 20.73 3.76
C VAL A 393 15.85 22.08 3.67
N ASP A 394 15.88 22.89 4.72
CA ASP A 394 15.36 24.27 4.68
C ASP A 394 16.11 25.14 3.66
N ARG A 395 17.43 24.92 3.52
CA ARG A 395 18.23 25.56 2.46
C ARG A 395 17.84 25.08 1.07
N LEU A 396 17.60 23.78 0.89
CA LEU A 396 17.16 23.20 -0.38
C LEU A 396 15.77 23.70 -0.83
N VAL A 397 14.86 23.94 0.12
CA VAL A 397 13.52 24.55 -0.12
C VAL A 397 13.63 26.03 -0.50
N SER A 398 14.66 26.73 0.00
CA SER A 398 14.94 28.13 -0.40
C SER A 398 15.65 28.24 -1.77
N GLU A 399 16.51 27.28 -2.11
CA GLU A 399 17.30 27.28 -3.36
C GLU A 399 16.48 26.83 -4.58
N THR A 400 15.34 26.17 -4.38
CA THR A 400 14.42 25.76 -5.47
C THR A 400 13.30 26.76 -5.77
N ASN A 401 13.18 27.85 -4.99
CA ASN A 401 12.10 28.85 -5.10
C ASN A 401 12.60 30.27 -5.45
N GLY A 402 13.52 30.39 -6.41
CA GLY A 402 14.13 31.68 -6.76
C GLY A 402 14.30 31.94 -8.25
N SER A 403 13.22 32.21 -8.99
CA SER A 403 13.18 33.22 -10.06
C SER A 403 11.80 33.27 -10.74
N GLY A 404 11.01 34.31 -10.42
CA GLY A 404 9.77 34.57 -11.15
C GLY A 404 8.85 35.57 -10.46
N MET A 405 8.88 36.81 -10.93
CA MET A 405 7.94 37.91 -10.65
C MET A 405 7.94 38.53 -9.24
N ARG A 406 8.85 39.51 -9.07
CA ARG A 406 8.53 40.74 -8.34
C ARG A 406 8.60 41.91 -9.32
N GLY A 407 7.50 42.65 -9.44
CA GLY A 407 7.51 43.94 -10.11
C GLY A 407 6.15 44.38 -10.60
N LEU A 408 5.32 44.91 -9.70
CA LEU A 408 4.79 46.29 -9.78
C LEU A 408 3.84 46.53 -8.60
N ALA A 409 4.28 47.43 -7.73
CA ALA A 409 3.53 47.90 -6.59
C ALA A 409 2.58 49.05 -6.99
N ALA A 410 1.42 49.05 -6.35
CA ALA A 410 0.75 50.19 -5.71
C ALA A 410 0.62 51.52 -6.47
N GLN A 411 -0.64 51.94 -6.67
CA GLN A 411 -1.08 53.32 -6.40
C GLN A 411 -2.62 53.41 -6.18
N ALA A 412 -3.00 54.33 -5.28
CA ALA A 412 -4.34 54.85 -4.94
C ALA A 412 -5.28 53.88 -4.18
N VAL A 413 -5.54 54.03 -2.86
CA VAL A 413 -6.21 55.13 -2.12
C VAL A 413 -7.52 55.58 -2.79
N GLY A 414 -8.65 55.21 -2.18
CA GLY A 414 -9.95 55.77 -2.57
C GLY A 414 -11.14 55.04 -1.95
N ALA A 415 -11.70 55.66 -0.92
CA ALA A 415 -12.92 55.34 -0.19
C ALA A 415 -14.14 54.85 -1.01
N GLY A 416 -15.02 54.08 -0.37
CA GLY A 416 -16.43 54.00 -0.77
C GLY A 416 -17.09 52.66 -0.45
N GLY A 417 -17.84 52.60 0.65
CA GLY A 417 -18.75 51.50 0.98
C GLY A 417 -20.05 51.51 0.14
N PRO A 418 -21.11 50.82 0.59
CA PRO A 418 -21.64 49.67 -0.14
C PRO A 418 -23.08 49.87 -0.67
N GLY A 419 -23.51 49.00 -1.58
CA GLY A 419 -24.92 48.84 -1.98
C GLY A 419 -25.01 47.76 -3.06
N LEU A 420 -25.57 46.58 -2.77
CA LEU A 420 -26.99 46.23 -2.64
C LEU A 420 -27.49 45.56 -3.92
N ALA A 421 -27.92 44.29 -3.76
CA ALA A 421 -29.00 43.63 -4.50
C ALA A 421 -28.85 43.49 -6.02
N ALA A 422 -29.51 42.58 -6.70
CA ALA A 422 -30.09 41.26 -6.44
C ALA A 422 -30.22 40.64 -7.84
N ALA A 423 -30.27 39.31 -7.88
CA ALA A 423 -30.67 38.51 -9.04
C ALA A 423 -32.08 38.93 -9.58
N PRO A 424 -32.67 38.36 -10.66
CA PRO A 424 -32.30 37.11 -11.33
C PRO A 424 -32.60 36.98 -12.86
N ALA A 425 -32.25 35.80 -13.37
CA ALA A 425 -33.01 34.93 -14.28
C ALA A 425 -33.28 35.27 -15.77
N ALA A 426 -32.83 34.28 -16.57
CA ALA A 426 -33.56 33.57 -17.63
C ALA A 426 -33.65 34.14 -19.05
N GLY A 427 -33.43 33.22 -20.02
CA GLY A 427 -33.81 33.35 -21.43
C GLY A 427 -32.67 32.97 -22.38
N THR A 428 -32.43 31.68 -22.64
CA THR A 428 -32.85 30.97 -23.87
C THR A 428 -32.62 31.73 -25.19
N GLY A 429 -31.84 31.14 -26.10
CA GLY A 429 -31.96 31.44 -27.53
C GLY A 429 -30.65 31.40 -28.31
N MET A 430 -30.31 30.23 -28.85
CA MET A 430 -29.47 30.12 -30.06
C MET A 430 -30.17 30.86 -31.23
N PRO A 431 -29.41 31.37 -32.22
CA PRO A 431 -29.36 30.62 -33.48
C PRO A 431 -28.02 30.68 -34.24
N LEU A 432 -27.81 29.64 -35.05
CA LEU A 432 -26.91 29.59 -36.22
C LEU A 432 -27.41 30.52 -37.34
N PRO A 433 -26.56 30.88 -38.31
CA PRO A 433 -26.75 30.34 -39.66
C PRO A 433 -25.44 30.02 -40.43
N ALA A 434 -25.62 29.54 -41.67
CA ALA A 434 -24.77 28.66 -42.46
C ALA A 434 -23.92 29.29 -43.58
N ALA A 435 -22.91 28.52 -44.01
CA ALA A 435 -22.33 28.25 -45.36
C ALA A 435 -22.34 29.26 -46.54
N ALA A 436 -21.18 29.35 -47.22
CA ALA A 436 -20.96 29.58 -48.68
C ALA A 436 -19.46 29.36 -49.00
N SER A 437 -19.02 28.34 -49.76
CA SER A 437 -18.89 28.18 -51.24
C SER A 437 -17.62 28.76 -51.90
N ALA A 438 -17.17 28.12 -52.98
CA ALA A 438 -15.77 27.91 -53.41
C ALA A 438 -15.32 28.62 -54.72
N SER A 439 -14.02 28.43 -55.06
CA SER A 439 -13.33 28.46 -56.38
C SER A 439 -12.69 29.78 -56.89
N PRO A 440 -11.73 29.79 -57.87
CA PRO A 440 -10.93 28.71 -58.51
C PRO A 440 -9.40 28.98 -58.67
N ALA A 441 -8.68 28.01 -59.27
CA ALA A 441 -7.25 27.99 -59.66
C ALA A 441 -6.98 28.48 -61.12
N PRO A 442 -5.70 28.50 -61.56
CA PRO A 442 -5.37 28.16 -62.95
C PRO A 442 -4.22 27.13 -63.11
N ALA A 443 -4.19 26.52 -64.31
CA ALA A 443 -3.36 25.39 -64.76
C ALA A 443 -2.25 25.80 -65.76
N TYR A 444 -1.24 24.93 -65.98
CA TYR A 444 -0.37 24.66 -67.17
C TYR A 444 0.89 23.89 -66.66
N GLY A 445 1.50 22.85 -67.24
CA GLY A 445 1.34 22.00 -68.43
C GLY A 445 2.61 21.13 -68.61
N GLY A 446 2.48 19.90 -69.14
CA GLY A 446 3.51 19.20 -69.97
C GLY A 446 4.62 18.36 -69.31
N MET A 447 4.61 17.03 -69.55
CA MET A 447 5.67 16.03 -69.27
C MET A 447 6.79 16.00 -70.35
N PRO A 448 7.93 15.29 -70.12
CA PRO A 448 8.02 13.89 -70.59
C PRO A 448 8.69 12.91 -69.59
N ALA A 449 8.35 11.62 -69.74
CA ALA A 449 8.79 10.47 -68.94
C ALA A 449 10.16 9.91 -69.35
N PRO A 450 10.81 9.12 -68.46
CA PRO A 450 11.56 7.96 -68.95
C PRO A 450 11.37 6.65 -68.13
N ALA A 451 11.33 5.57 -68.91
CA ALA A 451 11.82 4.20 -68.71
C ALA A 451 11.36 3.33 -67.51
N ALA A 452 10.71 2.21 -67.88
CA ALA A 452 10.38 1.07 -67.01
C ALA A 452 11.63 0.24 -66.63
N PRO A 453 11.74 -0.28 -65.39
CA PRO A 453 12.81 -1.21 -65.00
C PRO A 453 12.51 -2.66 -65.46
N GLN A 454 13.55 -3.35 -65.93
CA GLN A 454 13.54 -4.75 -66.36
C GLN A 454 13.38 -5.75 -65.19
N PRO A 455 12.95 -7.01 -65.44
CA PRO A 455 12.73 -8.01 -64.41
C PRO A 455 14.04 -8.63 -63.89
N ALA A 456 14.13 -8.83 -62.57
CA ALA A 456 15.25 -9.51 -61.91
C ALA A 456 15.21 -11.04 -62.12
N PRO A 457 16.37 -11.74 -62.09
CA PRO A 457 16.47 -13.17 -62.41
C PRO A 457 15.89 -14.08 -61.31
N GLN A 458 15.27 -15.20 -61.72
CA GLN A 458 14.76 -16.24 -60.83
C GLN A 458 15.90 -17.03 -60.15
N PRO A 459 15.83 -17.32 -58.84
CA PRO A 459 16.75 -18.23 -58.19
C PRO A 459 16.37 -19.70 -58.42
N THR A 460 17.39 -20.51 -58.68
CA THR A 460 17.39 -21.98 -58.79
C THR A 460 16.99 -22.65 -57.46
N PRO A 461 16.25 -23.78 -57.47
CA PRO A 461 15.82 -24.43 -56.23
C PRO A 461 16.98 -25.16 -55.51
N GLN A 462 17.15 -24.86 -54.22
CA GLN A 462 18.07 -25.57 -53.33
C GLN A 462 17.42 -26.87 -52.78
N PRO A 463 18.19 -27.94 -52.47
CA PRO A 463 17.64 -29.21 -52.04
C PRO A 463 17.06 -29.14 -50.62
N THR A 464 15.90 -29.78 -50.44
CA THR A 464 15.21 -29.92 -49.15
C THR A 464 16.01 -30.81 -48.19
N PRO A 465 16.24 -30.42 -46.92
CA PRO A 465 16.82 -31.30 -45.91
C PRO A 465 15.84 -32.43 -45.55
N GLN A 466 16.31 -33.68 -45.52
CA GLN A 466 15.56 -34.82 -44.99
C GLN A 466 15.34 -34.66 -43.47
N PRO A 467 14.15 -35.03 -42.93
CA PRO A 467 13.91 -35.03 -41.49
C PRO A 467 14.80 -36.06 -40.77
N ALA A 468 15.43 -35.65 -39.67
CA ALA A 468 16.07 -36.56 -38.73
C ALA A 468 15.03 -37.47 -38.06
N PRO A 469 15.33 -38.75 -37.79
CA PRO A 469 14.38 -39.68 -37.18
C PRO A 469 14.02 -39.26 -35.75
N GLN A 470 12.71 -39.26 -35.44
CA GLN A 470 12.20 -39.03 -34.09
C GLN A 470 12.66 -40.15 -33.13
N PRO A 471 13.03 -39.83 -31.88
CA PRO A 471 13.32 -40.84 -30.88
C PRO A 471 12.03 -41.56 -30.44
N THR A 472 12.09 -42.88 -30.43
CA THR A 472 11.01 -43.79 -30.01
C THR A 472 10.70 -43.61 -28.51
N PRO A 473 9.43 -43.58 -28.08
CA PRO A 473 9.08 -43.53 -26.66
C PRO A 473 9.54 -44.80 -25.94
N GLN A 474 10.31 -44.63 -24.85
CA GLN A 474 10.64 -45.72 -23.93
C GLN A 474 9.40 -46.07 -23.07
N PRO A 475 9.12 -47.37 -22.80
CA PRO A 475 7.98 -47.75 -21.97
C PRO A 475 8.18 -47.31 -20.51
N THR A 476 7.14 -46.71 -19.93
CA THR A 476 7.06 -46.38 -18.50
C THR A 476 7.05 -47.67 -17.66
N PRO A 477 7.86 -47.79 -16.60
CA PRO A 477 7.78 -48.93 -15.68
C PRO A 477 6.44 -48.94 -14.92
N GLN A 478 5.76 -50.09 -14.91
CA GLN A 478 4.56 -50.32 -14.08
C GLN A 478 4.92 -50.30 -12.59
N PRO A 479 4.09 -49.68 -11.72
CA PRO A 479 4.29 -49.75 -10.27
C PRO A 479 4.09 -51.19 -9.74
N ALA A 480 5.03 -51.65 -8.92
CA ALA A 480 4.88 -52.90 -8.17
C ALA A 480 3.75 -52.80 -7.12
N PRO A 481 3.03 -53.89 -6.83
CA PRO A 481 1.93 -53.87 -5.86
C PRO A 481 2.46 -53.66 -4.42
N GLN A 482 1.83 -52.73 -3.69
CA GLN A 482 2.11 -52.49 -2.27
C GLN A 482 1.63 -53.66 -1.41
N PRO A 483 2.40 -54.09 -0.39
CA PRO A 483 1.95 -55.12 0.55
C PRO A 483 0.90 -54.57 1.52
N ALA A 484 -0.13 -55.37 1.80
CA ALA A 484 -1.21 -55.06 2.72
C ALA A 484 -0.71 -54.89 4.17
N PRO A 485 -1.28 -53.95 4.96
CA PRO A 485 -0.87 -53.74 6.35
C PRO A 485 -1.36 -54.88 7.26
N GLN A 486 -0.46 -55.39 8.10
CA GLN A 486 -0.77 -56.33 9.18
C GLN A 486 -1.42 -55.60 10.38
N PRO A 487 -2.34 -56.25 11.12
CA PRO A 487 -3.03 -55.63 12.24
C PRO A 487 -2.14 -55.52 13.50
N MET A 488 -2.10 -54.33 14.11
CA MET A 488 -1.48 -54.10 15.41
C MET A 488 -2.38 -54.59 16.57
N ALA A 489 -1.75 -55.25 17.55
CA ALA A 489 -2.35 -55.69 18.80
C ALA A 489 -2.75 -54.50 19.72
N PRO A 490 -3.77 -54.65 20.59
CA PRO A 490 -4.27 -53.56 21.42
C PRO A 490 -3.34 -53.26 22.61
N ALA A 491 -3.04 -51.97 22.83
CA ALA A 491 -2.31 -51.49 23.98
C ALA A 491 -3.25 -51.28 25.20
N ALA A 492 -2.70 -51.59 26.38
CA ALA A 492 -3.39 -51.66 27.67
C ALA A 492 -3.79 -50.29 28.27
N ALA A 493 -4.84 -50.32 29.08
CA ALA A 493 -5.40 -49.17 29.80
C ALA A 493 -4.51 -48.68 30.97
N PRO A 494 -4.49 -47.37 31.27
CA PRO A 494 -3.83 -46.83 32.47
C PRO A 494 -4.74 -46.87 33.72
N PRO A 495 -4.17 -46.81 34.94
CA PRO A 495 -4.88 -47.08 36.19
C PRO A 495 -5.64 -45.87 36.75
N LEU A 496 -6.68 -46.19 37.54
CA LEU A 496 -7.54 -45.27 38.28
C LEU A 496 -6.81 -44.63 39.49
N SER A 497 -7.19 -43.40 39.83
CA SER A 497 -6.92 -42.76 41.13
C SER A 497 -8.15 -41.95 41.60
N PRO A 498 -8.29 -41.68 42.92
CA PRO A 498 -9.59 -41.75 43.58
C PRO A 498 -10.27 -40.39 43.87
N ALA A 499 -11.60 -40.47 43.90
CA ALA A 499 -12.60 -39.73 44.68
C ALA A 499 -12.38 -38.24 45.02
N ALA A 500 -13.22 -37.38 44.44
CA ALA A 500 -13.63 -36.11 45.05
C ALA A 500 -15.09 -35.73 44.71
N GLN A 501 -15.92 -35.75 45.76
CA GLN A 501 -17.08 -34.92 46.11
C GLN A 501 -18.24 -34.66 45.11
N VAL A 502 -19.42 -35.02 45.60
CA VAL A 502 -20.77 -34.79 45.05
C VAL A 502 -21.27 -33.38 45.37
N PRO A 503 -21.86 -32.63 44.41
CA PRO A 503 -22.81 -31.56 44.72
C PRO A 503 -24.27 -31.97 44.46
N ARG A 504 -25.17 -31.41 45.28
CA ARG A 504 -26.63 -31.64 45.33
C ARG A 504 -27.37 -31.23 44.04
N PRO A 505 -28.56 -31.78 43.76
CA PRO A 505 -29.39 -31.38 42.63
C PRO A 505 -30.13 -30.05 42.87
N ALA A 506 -30.19 -29.21 41.83
CA ALA A 506 -31.02 -28.00 41.74
C ALA A 506 -32.47 -28.35 41.33
N PRO A 507 -33.48 -27.53 41.68
CA PRO A 507 -34.89 -27.83 41.41
C PRO A 507 -35.26 -27.60 39.93
N ALA A 508 -36.18 -28.43 39.43
CA ALA A 508 -36.68 -28.41 38.06
C ALA A 508 -37.52 -27.15 37.74
N PRO A 509 -37.42 -26.58 36.52
CA PRO A 509 -38.32 -25.52 36.08
C PRO A 509 -39.64 -26.07 35.49
N ALA A 510 -40.70 -25.25 35.61
CA ALA A 510 -42.08 -25.51 35.20
C ALA A 510 -42.28 -25.66 33.68
N PRO A 511 -43.38 -26.30 33.20
CA PRO A 511 -43.57 -26.59 31.78
C PRO A 511 -43.97 -25.34 30.96
N ALA A 512 -43.45 -25.26 29.74
CA ALA A 512 -43.73 -24.22 28.75
C ALA A 512 -45.10 -24.42 28.05
N PRO A 513 -45.76 -23.34 27.59
CA PRO A 513 -47.03 -23.44 26.87
C PRO A 513 -46.84 -23.89 25.40
N ALA A 514 -47.86 -24.57 24.86
CA ALA A 514 -47.87 -25.18 23.53
C ALA A 514 -47.76 -24.14 22.37
N PRO A 515 -47.14 -24.51 21.23
CA PRO A 515 -46.98 -23.59 20.09
C PRO A 515 -48.26 -23.48 19.23
N MET A 516 -48.51 -22.27 18.71
CA MET A 516 -49.52 -21.99 17.69
C MET A 516 -49.13 -22.55 16.30
N PRO A 517 -50.11 -22.85 15.42
CA PRO A 517 -49.83 -23.41 14.09
C PRO A 517 -49.23 -22.36 13.12
N ALA A 518 -48.29 -22.83 12.29
CA ALA A 518 -47.57 -22.04 11.30
C ALA A 518 -48.45 -21.64 10.08
N PRO A 519 -48.17 -20.50 9.42
CA PRO A 519 -48.86 -20.12 8.19
C PRO A 519 -48.40 -20.94 6.97
N ALA A 520 -49.32 -21.17 6.04
CA ALA A 520 -49.15 -21.97 4.83
C ALA A 520 -48.08 -21.39 3.88
N ALA A 521 -47.27 -22.28 3.29
CA ALA A 521 -46.24 -21.96 2.33
C ALA A 521 -46.81 -21.46 0.98
N PRO A 522 -46.16 -20.51 0.29
CA PRO A 522 -46.55 -20.08 -1.04
C PRO A 522 -46.18 -21.13 -2.11
N MET A 523 -47.04 -21.26 -3.12
CA MET A 523 -46.88 -22.19 -4.24
C MET A 523 -45.64 -21.89 -5.11
N PRO A 524 -44.98 -22.90 -5.70
CA PRO A 524 -43.85 -22.70 -6.58
C PRO A 524 -44.28 -22.15 -7.96
N SER A 525 -43.50 -21.18 -8.47
CA SER A 525 -43.65 -20.63 -9.83
C SER A 525 -43.20 -21.64 -10.91
N PRO A 526 -43.68 -21.51 -12.17
CA PRO A 526 -43.44 -22.50 -13.22
C PRO A 526 -41.98 -22.47 -13.71
N VAL A 527 -41.41 -23.66 -13.89
CA VAL A 527 -40.07 -23.91 -14.44
C VAL A 527 -40.02 -23.46 -15.91
N GLN A 528 -39.11 -22.55 -16.26
CA GLN A 528 -38.80 -22.23 -17.66
C GLN A 528 -38.02 -23.38 -18.30
N GLN A 529 -38.45 -23.80 -19.50
CA GLN A 529 -37.74 -24.80 -20.31
C GLN A 529 -36.38 -24.27 -20.80
N PRO A 530 -35.36 -25.14 -20.98
CA PRO A 530 -34.04 -24.72 -21.43
C PRO A 530 -34.06 -24.26 -22.89
N ARG A 531 -33.43 -23.11 -23.18
CA ARG A 531 -33.14 -22.66 -24.54
C ARG A 531 -32.08 -23.56 -25.20
N PRO A 532 -32.14 -23.80 -26.53
CA PRO A 532 -31.09 -24.52 -27.25
C PRO A 532 -29.75 -23.77 -27.20
N ALA A 533 -28.66 -24.52 -27.06
CA ALA A 533 -27.30 -23.99 -27.04
C ALA A 533 -26.94 -23.30 -28.38
N PRO A 534 -26.23 -22.15 -28.36
CA PRO A 534 -25.72 -21.53 -29.58
C PRO A 534 -24.61 -22.37 -30.22
N GLN A 535 -24.60 -22.41 -31.56
CA GLN A 535 -23.58 -23.13 -32.34
C GLN A 535 -22.19 -22.48 -32.20
N PRO A 536 -21.09 -23.26 -32.32
CA PRO A 536 -19.74 -22.72 -32.19
C PRO A 536 -19.39 -21.77 -33.34
N VAL A 537 -18.83 -20.61 -33.00
CA VAL A 537 -18.25 -19.65 -33.94
C VAL A 537 -16.90 -20.22 -34.47
N PRO A 538 -16.58 -20.09 -35.77
CA PRO A 538 -15.29 -20.54 -36.30
C PRO A 538 -14.11 -19.82 -35.64
N ALA A 539 -13.03 -20.56 -35.38
CA ALA A 539 -11.80 -20.03 -34.80
C ALA A 539 -11.16 -18.95 -35.70
N PRO A 540 -10.65 -17.84 -35.12
CA PRO A 540 -9.93 -16.82 -35.89
C PRO A 540 -8.61 -17.37 -36.44
N GLN A 541 -8.31 -17.01 -37.68
CA GLN A 541 -7.05 -17.34 -38.37
C GLN A 541 -5.85 -16.72 -37.62
N PRO A 542 -4.71 -17.42 -37.49
CA PRO A 542 -3.54 -16.88 -36.82
C PRO A 542 -2.94 -15.71 -37.63
N TYR A 543 -2.65 -14.60 -36.94
CA TYR A 543 -1.91 -13.47 -37.49
C TYR A 543 -0.48 -13.91 -37.88
N PRO A 544 0.09 -13.34 -38.96
CA PRO A 544 1.48 -13.60 -39.34
C PRO A 544 2.45 -13.13 -38.25
N ALA A 545 3.47 -13.95 -37.97
CA ALA A 545 4.51 -13.66 -37.00
C ALA A 545 5.30 -12.38 -37.36
N PRO A 546 5.68 -11.54 -36.37
CA PRO A 546 6.52 -10.38 -36.62
C PRO A 546 7.92 -10.80 -37.08
N GLN A 547 8.48 -10.02 -38.01
CA GLN A 547 9.83 -10.26 -38.54
C GLN A 547 10.91 -10.09 -37.47
N PRO A 548 11.97 -10.92 -37.48
CA PRO A 548 13.08 -10.77 -36.55
C PRO A 548 13.86 -9.47 -36.82
N VAL A 549 14.11 -8.72 -35.74
CA VAL A 549 14.96 -7.52 -35.75
C VAL A 549 16.42 -7.95 -35.91
N PRO A 550 17.24 -7.28 -36.74
CA PRO A 550 18.65 -7.63 -36.90
C PRO A 550 19.42 -7.45 -35.61
N ALA A 551 20.23 -8.45 -35.23
CA ALA A 551 21.21 -8.31 -34.16
C ALA A 551 22.32 -7.32 -34.58
N PRO A 552 22.80 -6.44 -33.68
CA PRO A 552 23.90 -5.54 -34.00
C PRO A 552 25.21 -6.32 -34.19
N ALA A 553 26.00 -5.88 -35.17
CA ALA A 553 27.26 -6.49 -35.57
C ALA A 553 28.30 -6.49 -34.45
N ALA A 554 29.08 -7.59 -34.38
CA ALA A 554 30.21 -7.73 -33.49
C ALA A 554 31.29 -6.69 -33.82
N ALA A 555 31.71 -5.93 -32.80
CA ALA A 555 32.82 -4.99 -32.91
C ALA A 555 34.15 -5.74 -33.04
N ALA A 556 34.99 -5.26 -33.96
CA ALA A 556 36.31 -5.77 -34.25
C ALA A 556 37.27 -5.67 -33.06
N ALA A 557 38.16 -6.66 -32.96
CA ALA A 557 39.24 -6.72 -31.98
C ALA A 557 40.24 -5.57 -32.18
N THR A 558 40.50 -4.81 -31.12
CA THR A 558 41.63 -3.88 -31.00
C THR A 558 42.51 -4.30 -29.84
N GLY A 559 43.83 -4.23 -30.06
CA GLY A 559 44.91 -4.77 -29.22
C GLY A 559 45.10 -4.14 -27.83
N PRO A 560 46.25 -4.42 -27.18
CA PRO A 560 46.40 -4.36 -25.73
C PRO A 560 46.49 -2.93 -25.18
N THR A 561 45.74 -2.65 -24.11
CA THR A 561 45.75 -1.38 -23.38
C THR A 561 46.83 -1.36 -22.28
N PRO A 562 47.54 -0.24 -22.04
CA PRO A 562 48.59 -0.12 -21.02
C PRO A 562 48.06 -0.05 -19.57
N PRO A 563 48.92 -0.20 -18.54
CA PRO A 563 48.49 -0.32 -17.15
C PRO A 563 48.23 1.03 -16.49
N GLY A 564 47.12 1.14 -15.74
CA GLY A 564 46.89 2.22 -14.79
C GLY A 564 45.42 2.64 -14.66
N VAL A 565 44.90 2.56 -13.43
CA VAL A 565 43.62 3.06 -12.90
C VAL A 565 42.44 2.04 -12.91
N PRO A 566 41.85 1.72 -11.74
CA PRO A 566 41.01 0.54 -11.54
C PRO A 566 39.53 0.74 -11.92
N ALA A 567 38.91 -0.34 -12.41
CA ALA A 567 37.47 -0.48 -12.58
C ALA A 567 36.85 -1.37 -11.47
N ARG A 568 35.71 -0.89 -10.95
CA ARG A 568 34.57 -1.58 -10.31
C ARG A 568 34.79 -2.43 -9.03
N GLY A 569 33.96 -2.14 -8.02
CA GLY A 569 33.70 -3.02 -6.87
C GLY A 569 32.20 -3.25 -6.66
N GLY A 570 31.66 -4.29 -7.29
CA GLY A 570 30.49 -5.02 -6.81
C GLY A 570 30.99 -6.25 -6.06
N LEU A 571 30.48 -6.49 -4.85
CA LEU A 571 30.97 -7.54 -3.95
C LEU A 571 30.29 -8.88 -4.26
N THR A 572 31.08 -9.93 -4.45
CA THR A 572 30.64 -11.33 -4.38
C THR A 572 31.09 -11.97 -3.06
N ALA A 573 30.36 -13.00 -2.64
CA ALA A 573 30.37 -13.60 -1.30
C ALA A 573 31.64 -14.40 -0.90
N ALA A 574 32.83 -13.99 -1.33
CA ALA A 574 34.09 -14.67 -1.03
C ALA A 574 35.22 -13.75 -0.52
N GLN A 575 34.91 -12.53 -0.06
CA GLN A 575 35.91 -11.56 0.43
C GLN A 575 35.68 -11.03 1.86
N VAL A 576 35.08 -11.83 2.75
CA VAL A 576 35.06 -11.50 4.19
C VAL A 576 35.50 -12.71 5.01
N ARG A 577 36.82 -12.96 5.03
CA ARG A 577 37.53 -13.63 6.14
C ARG A 577 39.06 -13.54 5.98
N GLY A 578 39.73 -12.93 6.97
CA GLY A 578 41.20 -12.92 7.14
C GLY A 578 41.76 -11.54 7.53
N THR A 579 41.57 -11.03 8.76
CA THR A 579 42.38 -11.22 10.01
C THR A 579 43.59 -10.30 10.15
N ASN A 580 43.66 -9.55 11.27
CA ASN A 580 44.77 -9.46 12.24
C ASN A 580 44.48 -8.31 13.23
N GLY A 581 44.48 -8.47 14.56
CA GLY A 581 44.73 -9.63 15.39
C GLY A 581 44.46 -9.31 16.87
N LEU A 582 44.51 -10.35 17.70
CA LEU A 582 45.07 -10.42 19.06
C LEU A 582 45.06 -11.91 19.48
N SER A 583 46.15 -12.32 20.16
CA SER A 583 46.68 -13.68 20.33
C SER A 583 45.84 -14.70 21.14
N PRO A 584 46.12 -16.02 21.02
CA PRO A 584 45.32 -17.11 21.58
C PRO A 584 45.85 -17.68 22.91
N ALA A 585 44.96 -18.36 23.66
CA ALA A 585 45.28 -19.27 24.78
C ALA A 585 44.23 -20.43 24.82
N PRO A 586 44.54 -21.60 25.41
CA PRO A 586 44.51 -22.88 24.67
C PRO A 586 43.24 -23.74 24.83
N ALA A 587 43.13 -24.71 23.92
CA ALA A 587 42.06 -25.67 23.80
C ALA A 587 42.16 -26.85 24.80
N THR A 588 41.09 -27.05 25.56
CA THR A 588 40.61 -28.35 26.04
C THR A 588 39.40 -28.68 25.15
N GLY A 589 39.20 -29.80 24.47
CA GLY A 589 39.68 -31.17 24.59
C GLY A 589 38.46 -32.07 24.35
N TRP A 590 38.54 -32.96 23.34
CA TRP A 590 37.73 -34.16 23.09
C TRP A 590 36.34 -34.04 22.38
N PRO A 591 35.86 -35.08 21.66
CA PRO A 591 36.62 -35.93 20.71
C PRO A 591 35.87 -36.32 19.42
N GLY A 592 36.66 -36.60 18.37
CA GLY A 592 36.64 -37.88 17.65
C GLY A 592 35.40 -38.30 16.85
N THR A 593 35.48 -38.11 15.53
CA THR A 593 34.68 -38.80 14.51
C THR A 593 35.06 -40.28 14.41
N GLN A 594 34.33 -41.17 15.10
CA GLN A 594 34.14 -42.57 14.70
C GLN A 594 32.82 -43.12 15.23
N SER A 595 31.85 -43.22 14.32
CA SER A 595 30.60 -44.01 14.29
C SER A 595 29.71 -43.17 13.35
N TRP A 596 29.38 -43.60 12.14
CA TRP A 596 28.58 -44.76 11.78
C TRP A 596 28.88 -45.20 10.33
N PRO A 597 28.64 -46.48 9.98
CA PRO A 597 29.05 -47.07 8.71
C PRO A 597 28.01 -46.93 7.59
N ASN A 598 28.54 -46.79 6.36
CA ASN A 598 28.11 -47.36 5.09
C ASN A 598 26.61 -47.59 4.75
N ALA A 599 26.26 -47.00 3.60
CA ALA A 599 25.79 -47.65 2.37
C ALA A 599 24.36 -47.32 1.88
N ALA A 600 24.38 -46.70 0.70
CA ALA A 600 23.64 -47.08 -0.50
C ALA A 600 22.12 -46.89 -0.56
N GLY A 601 21.73 -45.98 -1.47
CA GLY A 601 20.80 -46.34 -2.55
C GLY A 601 19.35 -45.90 -2.41
N ALA A 602 19.06 -44.67 -2.84
CA ALA A 602 18.05 -44.32 -3.85
C ALA A 602 18.05 -42.80 -4.07
#